data_AF-A0A453IG01-F1
#
_entry.id   AF-A0A453IG01-F1
#
_cell.length_a   1.000
_cell.length_b   1.000
_cell.length_c   1.000
_cell.angle_alpha   90.00
_cell.angle_beta   90.00
_cell.angle_gamma   90.00
#
_symmetry.space_group_name_H-M   'P 1'
#
loop_
_entity.id
_entity.type
_entity.pdbx_description
1 polymer ?
#
loop_
_entity_poly.entity_id
_entity_poly.type
_entity_poly.pdbx_seq_one_letter_code
_entity_poly.pdbx_strand_id
1 'polypeptide(L)'
;KQPADPNRRVPPPPDPATMEGGADAFGSSTAPLAWHDFLERMRQPSAAEFVKSIKGFIMTFSNREPDPERDSAAVQEFLENMEGAFRAHTPWAGSSEEELESAGEGLEKYVMTKLYNRVFASVPEDVKSDEELFEKISLLQQFIHPENLDIKPEYQNETSWLLAQKELQKINMYKAPRDKLACILNCCKVINNLLMNASHMSHDNPPGADEFLPVLIYVTIK
;
A
#
# COMPACT_ATOMS: atom_id res chain seq x y z
N LYS A 1 23.58 -4.96 30.19
CA LYS A 1 22.14 -5.30 30.05
C LYS A 1 21.33 -4.15 30.63
N GLN A 2 20.93 -3.20 29.79
CA GLN A 2 19.98 -2.14 30.13
C GLN A 2 18.58 -2.63 29.72
N PRO A 3 17.53 -2.37 30.51
CA PRO A 3 16.17 -2.77 30.12
C PRO A 3 15.69 -1.89 28.96
N ALA A 4 14.97 -2.49 28.01
CA ALA A 4 14.33 -1.78 26.91
C ALA A 4 13.23 -0.86 27.45
N ASP A 5 13.21 0.39 26.95
CA ASP A 5 12.22 1.41 27.29
C ASP A 5 10.88 1.09 26.58
N PRO A 6 9.78 0.83 27.33
CA PRO A 6 8.47 0.50 26.76
C PRO A 6 7.76 1.69 26.08
N ASN A 7 8.38 2.87 26.04
CA ASN A 7 7.81 4.09 25.45
C ASN A 7 8.43 4.52 24.12
N ARG A 8 9.13 3.62 23.40
CA ARG A 8 9.62 3.92 22.04
C ARG A 8 8.46 3.90 21.05
N ARG A 9 7.66 4.97 21.09
CA ARG A 9 6.59 5.27 20.14
C ARG A 9 7.15 5.14 18.72
N VAL A 10 6.42 4.43 17.88
CA VAL A 10 6.55 4.55 16.42
C VAL A 10 6.65 6.04 16.09
N PRO A 11 7.66 6.48 15.31
CA PRO A 11 7.78 7.89 14.97
C PRO A 11 6.47 8.38 14.33
N PRO A 12 5.99 9.58 14.69
CA PRO A 12 4.78 10.10 14.10
C PRO A 12 4.97 10.21 12.58
N PRO A 13 3.97 9.84 11.78
CA PRO A 13 4.03 10.05 10.34
C PRO A 13 4.23 11.55 10.05
N PRO A 14 5.00 11.91 9.01
CA PRO A 14 5.19 13.31 8.64
C PRO A 14 3.83 13.96 8.32
N ASP A 15 3.74 15.27 8.60
CA ASP A 15 2.54 16.06 8.36
C ASP A 15 2.06 15.91 6.90
N PRO A 16 0.73 15.82 6.65
CA PRO A 16 0.19 15.74 5.29
C PRO A 16 0.57 16.94 4.42
N ALA A 17 0.97 18.06 5.04
CA ALA A 17 1.37 19.30 4.38
C ALA A 17 2.83 19.32 3.90
N THR A 18 3.65 18.31 4.24
CA THR A 18 5.06 18.23 3.82
C THR A 18 5.35 17.11 2.81
N MET A 19 4.33 16.40 2.32
CA MET A 19 4.44 15.39 1.26
C MET A 19 4.33 15.97 -0.16
N GLU A 20 5.00 17.08 -0.43
CA GLU A 20 5.33 17.49 -1.80
C GLU A 20 6.85 17.40 -1.96
N GLY A 21 7.33 16.33 -2.61
CA GLY A 21 8.75 16.21 -2.93
C GLY A 21 9.31 14.79 -2.91
N GLY A 22 8.70 13.87 -3.65
CA GLY A 22 9.32 12.62 -4.03
C GLY A 22 8.95 12.33 -5.46
N ALA A 23 9.84 12.61 -6.41
CA ALA A 23 9.63 12.26 -7.81
C ALA A 23 9.58 10.72 -7.90
N ASP A 24 8.40 10.19 -8.19
CA ASP A 24 8.18 8.79 -8.50
C ASP A 24 8.92 8.42 -9.79
N ALA A 25 10.09 7.81 -9.65
CA ALA A 25 10.59 6.95 -10.70
C ALA A 25 9.80 5.64 -10.59
N PHE A 26 8.84 5.42 -11.49
CA PHE A 26 8.15 4.14 -11.76
C PHE A 26 6.84 3.78 -11.02
N GLY A 27 6.23 4.69 -10.25
CA GLY A 27 4.77 4.70 -10.10
C GLY A 27 4.13 5.12 -11.43
N SER A 28 2.94 4.62 -11.79
CA SER A 28 2.22 5.13 -12.97
C SER A 28 2.26 6.65 -12.94
N SER A 29 2.92 7.30 -13.91
CA SER A 29 3.17 8.75 -13.90
C SER A 29 1.89 9.59 -13.85
N THR A 30 0.73 8.95 -13.92
CA THR A 30 -0.62 9.52 -13.83
C THR A 30 -1.21 9.53 -12.43
N ALA A 31 -0.70 8.77 -11.45
CA ALA A 31 -1.35 8.65 -10.13
C ALA A 31 -1.43 9.97 -9.32
N PRO A 32 -0.41 10.86 -9.32
CA PRO A 32 -0.52 12.17 -8.69
C PRO A 32 -1.54 13.08 -9.40
N LEU A 33 -1.66 12.94 -10.73
CA LEU A 33 -2.61 13.70 -11.55
C LEU A 33 -4.04 13.23 -11.30
N ALA A 34 -4.27 11.91 -11.26
CA ALA A 34 -5.57 11.31 -10.96
C ALA A 34 -6.14 11.76 -9.61
N TRP A 35 -5.29 11.85 -8.57
CA TRP A 35 -5.71 12.36 -7.27
C TRP A 35 -6.08 13.85 -7.31
N HIS A 36 -5.29 14.67 -8.00
CA HIS A 36 -5.59 16.09 -8.16
C HIS A 36 -6.90 16.30 -8.92
N ASP A 37 -7.11 15.55 -10.01
CA ASP A 37 -8.30 15.60 -10.83
C ASP A 37 -9.56 15.19 -10.06
N PHE A 38 -9.46 14.13 -9.23
CA PHE A 38 -10.52 13.75 -8.30
C PHE A 38 -10.88 14.90 -7.36
N LEU A 39 -9.90 15.52 -6.70
CA LEU A 39 -10.15 16.64 -5.78
C LEU A 39 -10.76 17.84 -6.50
N GLU A 40 -10.32 18.13 -7.71
CA GLU A 40 -10.86 19.23 -8.52
C GLU A 40 -12.32 19.00 -8.89
N ARG A 41 -12.67 17.79 -9.35
CA ARG A 41 -14.07 17.41 -9.63
C ARG A 41 -14.94 17.49 -8.37
N MET A 42 -14.43 17.07 -7.22
CA MET A 42 -15.13 17.14 -5.93
C MET A 42 -15.30 18.56 -5.37
N ARG A 43 -14.56 19.56 -5.88
CA ARG A 43 -14.75 20.98 -5.55
C ARG A 43 -15.88 21.64 -6.34
N GLN A 44 -16.34 21.02 -7.43
CA GLN A 44 -17.39 21.59 -8.25
C GLN A 44 -18.74 21.59 -7.51
N PRO A 45 -19.57 22.65 -7.64
CA PRO A 45 -20.88 22.70 -6.99
C PRO A 45 -21.80 21.52 -7.36
N SER A 46 -21.65 20.99 -8.58
CA SER A 46 -22.37 19.82 -9.08
C SER A 46 -22.04 18.53 -8.31
N ALA A 47 -20.91 18.47 -7.61
CA ALA A 47 -20.49 17.33 -6.79
C ALA A 47 -20.82 17.50 -5.29
N ALA A 48 -21.57 18.54 -4.90
CA ALA A 48 -21.84 18.86 -3.50
C ALA A 48 -22.55 17.72 -2.74
N GLU A 49 -23.48 17.00 -3.37
CA GLU A 49 -24.16 15.86 -2.76
C GLU A 49 -23.20 14.69 -2.49
N PHE A 50 -22.21 14.46 -3.35
CA PHE A 50 -21.17 13.45 -3.11
C PHE A 50 -20.29 13.83 -1.92
N VAL A 51 -19.84 15.08 -1.84
CA VAL A 51 -19.06 15.57 -0.71
C VAL A 51 -19.83 15.40 0.60
N LYS A 52 -21.13 15.70 0.60
CA LYS A 52 -22.02 15.53 1.76
C LYS A 52 -22.17 14.07 2.13
N SER A 53 -22.36 13.18 1.14
CA SER A 53 -22.43 11.73 1.34
C SER A 53 -21.16 11.18 2.00
N ILE A 54 -19.99 11.50 1.44
CA ILE A 54 -18.68 11.06 1.97
C ILE A 54 -18.46 11.54 3.40
N LYS A 55 -18.70 12.83 3.68
CA LYS A 55 -18.56 13.37 5.04
C LYS A 55 -19.55 12.71 6.01
N GLY A 56 -20.79 12.48 5.57
CA GLY A 56 -21.82 11.80 6.34
C GLY A 56 -21.43 10.36 6.68
N PHE A 57 -20.88 9.63 5.70
CA PHE A 57 -20.35 8.29 5.91
C PHE A 57 -19.22 8.27 6.93
N ILE A 58 -18.18 9.10 6.75
CA ILE A 58 -17.02 9.16 7.67
C ILE A 58 -17.46 9.49 9.10
N MET A 59 -18.38 10.45 9.26
CA MET A 59 -18.91 10.83 10.57
C MET A 59 -19.69 9.67 11.21
N THR A 60 -20.59 9.04 10.45
CA THR A 60 -21.41 7.92 10.94
C THR A 60 -20.54 6.73 11.31
N PHE A 61 -19.54 6.41 10.48
CA PHE A 61 -18.58 5.35 10.69
C PHE A 61 -17.76 5.57 11.98
N SER A 62 -17.26 6.79 12.17
CA SER A 62 -16.42 7.13 13.34
C SER A 62 -17.18 7.05 14.67
N ASN A 63 -18.51 7.16 14.66
CA ASN A 63 -19.35 7.06 15.85
C ASN A 63 -19.76 5.61 16.21
N ARG A 64 -19.46 4.64 15.34
CA ARG A 64 -19.75 3.22 15.60
C ARG A 64 -18.61 2.56 16.37
N GLU A 65 -18.95 1.55 17.17
CA GLU A 65 -17.96 0.71 17.82
C GLU A 65 -17.05 0.02 16.79
N PRO A 66 -15.74 -0.08 17.06
CA PRO A 66 -14.80 -0.85 16.24
C PRO A 66 -15.16 -2.32 16.08
N ASP A 67 -15.30 -2.73 14.82
CA ASP A 67 -15.51 -4.12 14.41
C ASP A 67 -14.90 -4.28 13.01
N PRO A 68 -13.71 -4.92 12.86
CA PRO A 68 -13.00 -4.99 11.59
C PRO A 68 -13.83 -5.56 10.43
N GLU A 69 -14.64 -6.58 10.67
CA GLU A 69 -15.40 -7.24 9.61
C GLU A 69 -16.58 -6.39 9.15
N ARG A 70 -17.29 -5.81 10.12
CA ARG A 70 -18.38 -4.89 9.81
C ARG A 70 -17.88 -3.60 9.17
N ASP A 71 -16.75 -3.09 9.66
CA ASP A 71 -16.11 -1.87 9.18
C ASP A 71 -15.60 -2.05 7.74
N SER A 72 -14.95 -3.18 7.45
CA SER A 72 -14.52 -3.55 6.09
C SER A 72 -15.70 -3.65 5.14
N ALA A 73 -16.75 -4.41 5.50
CA ALA A 73 -17.94 -4.56 4.67
C ALA A 73 -18.64 -3.21 4.40
N ALA A 74 -18.74 -2.34 5.42
CA ALA A 74 -19.36 -1.02 5.27
C ALA A 74 -18.56 -0.08 4.36
N VAL A 75 -17.22 -0.16 4.38
CA VAL A 75 -16.37 0.62 3.45
C VAL A 75 -16.54 0.10 2.03
N GLN A 76 -16.50 -1.22 1.80
CA GLN A 76 -16.67 -1.81 0.47
C GLN A 76 -18.03 -1.45 -0.12
N GLU A 77 -19.11 -1.64 0.64
CA GLU A 77 -20.47 -1.27 0.22
C GLU A 77 -20.56 0.23 -0.12
N PHE A 78 -19.91 1.10 0.66
CA PHE A 78 -19.90 2.53 0.39
C PHE A 78 -19.15 2.88 -0.90
N LEU A 79 -17.97 2.29 -1.12
CA LEU A 79 -17.18 2.52 -2.33
C LEU A 79 -17.92 2.04 -3.58
N GLU A 80 -18.45 0.82 -3.58
CA GLU A 80 -19.22 0.26 -4.70
C GLU A 80 -20.44 1.13 -5.07
N ASN A 81 -21.20 1.57 -4.06
CA ASN A 81 -22.35 2.44 -4.26
C ASN A 81 -21.94 3.80 -4.85
N MET A 82 -20.84 4.38 -4.38
CA MET A 82 -20.34 5.65 -4.87
C MET A 82 -19.78 5.55 -6.29
N GLU A 83 -19.08 4.46 -6.63
CA GLU A 83 -18.63 4.21 -8.00
C GLU A 83 -19.80 4.02 -8.96
N GLY A 84 -20.83 3.29 -8.56
CA GLY A 84 -22.09 3.18 -9.30
C GLY A 84 -22.75 4.56 -9.51
N ALA A 85 -22.72 5.39 -8.47
CA ALA A 85 -23.25 6.75 -8.55
C ALA A 85 -22.41 7.66 -9.44
N PHE A 86 -21.07 7.57 -9.45
CA PHE A 86 -20.19 8.32 -10.36
C PHE A 86 -20.55 8.01 -11.82
N ARG A 87 -20.75 6.73 -12.17
CA ARG A 87 -21.15 6.32 -13.53
C ARG A 87 -22.50 6.93 -13.98
N ALA A 88 -23.43 7.14 -13.04
CA ALA A 88 -24.77 7.64 -13.32
C ALA A 88 -24.88 9.19 -13.32
N HIS A 89 -23.85 9.91 -12.84
CA HIS A 89 -23.96 11.34 -12.54
C HIS A 89 -23.27 12.25 -13.56
N THR A 90 -23.85 13.44 -13.72
CA THR A 90 -23.43 14.46 -14.69
C THR A 90 -21.95 14.87 -14.65
N PRO A 91 -21.25 15.02 -13.51
CA PRO A 91 -19.83 15.42 -13.50
C PRO A 91 -18.86 14.38 -14.08
N TRP A 92 -19.32 13.13 -14.24
CA TRP A 92 -18.59 12.05 -14.91
C TRP A 92 -19.31 11.57 -16.17
N ALA A 93 -20.32 12.31 -16.64
CA ALA A 93 -21.00 11.99 -17.89
C ALA A 93 -20.02 12.16 -19.07
N GLY A 94 -19.73 11.06 -19.75
CA GLY A 94 -18.77 11.03 -20.87
C GLY A 94 -17.32 10.79 -20.46
N SER A 95 -17.04 10.53 -19.17
CA SER A 95 -15.72 10.07 -18.73
C SER A 95 -15.41 8.67 -19.25
N SER A 96 -14.12 8.41 -19.51
CA SER A 96 -13.65 7.06 -19.88
C SER A 96 -13.69 6.13 -18.67
N GLU A 97 -13.62 4.81 -18.90
CA GLU A 97 -13.54 3.83 -17.79
C GLU A 97 -12.29 4.08 -16.93
N GLU A 98 -11.16 4.47 -17.54
CA GLU A 98 -9.93 4.82 -16.81
C GLU A 98 -10.10 6.03 -15.89
N GLU A 99 -10.86 7.04 -16.32
CA GLU A 99 -11.18 8.21 -15.48
C GLU A 99 -12.12 7.86 -14.32
N LEU A 100 -13.05 6.91 -14.54
CA LEU A 100 -13.95 6.40 -13.52
C LEU A 100 -13.21 5.55 -12.49
N GLU A 101 -12.33 4.64 -12.93
CA GLU A 101 -11.43 3.88 -12.05
C GLU A 101 -10.56 4.82 -11.23
N SER A 102 -9.93 5.82 -11.87
CA SER A 102 -9.11 6.84 -11.20
C SER A 102 -9.90 7.61 -10.14
N ALA A 103 -11.18 7.90 -10.39
CA ALA A 103 -12.06 8.55 -9.42
C ALA A 103 -12.41 7.63 -8.24
N GLY A 104 -12.62 6.33 -8.48
CA GLY A 104 -12.78 5.30 -7.44
C GLY A 104 -11.55 5.19 -6.55
N GLU A 105 -10.35 5.15 -7.16
CA GLU A 105 -9.07 5.17 -6.44
C GLU A 105 -8.90 6.45 -5.60
N GLY A 106 -9.28 7.61 -6.14
CA GLY A 106 -9.29 8.87 -5.42
C GLY A 106 -10.26 8.84 -4.22
N LEU A 107 -11.45 8.26 -4.40
CA LEU A 107 -12.41 8.10 -3.32
C LEU A 107 -11.87 7.18 -2.21
N GLU A 108 -11.33 6.01 -2.56
CA GLU A 108 -10.70 5.09 -1.60
C GLU A 108 -9.60 5.84 -0.83
N LYS A 109 -8.71 6.52 -1.55
CA LYS A 109 -7.62 7.30 -0.94
C LYS A 109 -8.14 8.33 0.04
N TYR A 110 -9.18 9.08 -0.31
CA TYR A 110 -9.76 10.09 0.57
C TYR A 110 -10.37 9.45 1.83
N VAL A 111 -11.24 8.45 1.66
CA VAL A 111 -11.98 7.80 2.76
C VAL A 111 -11.00 7.10 3.70
N MET A 112 -10.12 6.24 3.17
CA MET A 112 -9.19 5.45 3.98
C MET A 112 -8.15 6.31 4.67
N THR A 113 -7.75 7.44 4.09
CA THR A 113 -6.86 8.39 4.79
C THR A 113 -7.53 9.00 6.03
N LYS A 114 -8.84 9.27 5.97
CA LYS A 114 -9.60 9.82 7.10
C LYS A 114 -9.90 8.76 8.15
N LEU A 115 -10.16 7.52 7.73
CA LEU A 115 -10.47 6.40 8.62
C LEU A 115 -9.23 5.68 9.17
N TYR A 116 -8.02 5.96 8.65
CA TYR A 116 -6.79 5.21 8.95
C TYR A 116 -6.58 4.90 10.44
N ASN A 117 -6.61 5.93 11.30
CA ASN A 117 -6.35 5.76 12.75
C ASN A 117 -7.42 4.91 13.47
N ARG A 118 -8.57 4.68 12.83
CA ARG A 118 -9.71 3.95 13.37
C ARG A 118 -9.75 2.50 12.89
N VAL A 119 -9.15 2.20 11.73
CA VAL A 119 -9.21 0.87 11.09
C VAL A 119 -7.87 0.15 11.02
N PHE A 120 -6.75 0.87 11.02
CA PHE A 120 -5.42 0.27 10.90
C PHE A 120 -4.88 -0.17 12.27
N ALA A 121 -4.51 -1.46 12.40
CA ALA A 121 -4.03 -2.06 13.65
C ALA A 121 -4.93 -1.71 14.86
N SER A 122 -6.25 -1.80 14.64
CA SER A 122 -7.27 -1.25 15.55
C SER A 122 -7.63 -2.20 16.70
N VAL A 123 -7.30 -3.50 16.57
CA VAL A 123 -7.53 -4.50 17.61
C VAL A 123 -6.21 -4.90 18.29
N PRO A 124 -6.20 -5.19 19.60
CA PRO A 124 -4.97 -5.55 20.31
C PRO A 124 -4.26 -6.80 19.77
N GLU A 125 -4.99 -7.71 19.14
CA GLU A 125 -4.44 -8.93 18.53
C GLU A 125 -3.56 -8.63 17.30
N ASP A 126 -3.92 -7.63 16.50
CA ASP A 126 -3.11 -7.16 15.37
C ASP A 126 -1.78 -6.60 15.87
N VAL A 127 -1.84 -5.71 16.87
CA VAL A 127 -0.64 -5.08 17.46
C VAL A 127 0.31 -6.13 18.02
N LYS A 128 -0.23 -7.13 18.73
CA LYS A 128 0.55 -8.24 19.26
C LYS A 128 1.18 -9.07 18.13
N SER A 129 0.42 -9.38 17.08
CA SER A 129 0.92 -10.16 15.94
C SER A 129 2.03 -9.40 15.19
N ASP A 130 1.90 -8.08 15.04
CA ASP A 130 2.91 -7.21 14.46
C ASP A 130 4.21 -7.20 15.29
N GLU A 131 4.10 -7.11 16.62
CA GLU A 131 5.25 -7.16 17.53
C GLU A 131 5.98 -8.51 17.46
N GLU A 132 5.23 -9.62 17.49
CA GLU A 132 5.78 -10.97 17.38
C GLU A 132 6.49 -11.19 16.03
N LEU A 133 5.88 -10.72 14.93
CA LEU A 133 6.48 -10.80 13.60
C LEU A 133 7.75 -9.96 13.51
N PHE A 134 7.72 -8.72 14.03
CA PHE A 134 8.86 -7.82 14.02
C PHE A 134 10.03 -8.38 14.84
N GLU A 135 9.77 -8.94 16.03
CA GLU A 135 10.80 -9.57 16.85
C GLU A 135 11.42 -10.77 16.13
N LYS A 136 10.59 -11.64 15.55
CA LYS A 136 11.05 -12.81 14.81
C LYS A 136 11.94 -12.42 13.61
N ILE A 137 11.52 -11.42 12.83
CA ILE A 137 12.30 -10.90 11.70
C ILE A 137 13.61 -10.27 12.18
N SER A 138 13.57 -9.51 13.28
CA SER A 138 14.75 -8.84 13.87
C SER A 138 15.83 -9.83 14.33
N LEU A 139 15.44 -11.02 14.78
CA LEU A 139 16.37 -12.09 15.14
C LEU A 139 16.86 -12.84 13.90
N LEU A 140 15.95 -13.24 13.01
CA LEU A 140 16.26 -14.06 11.84
C LEU A 140 17.17 -13.34 10.83
N GLN A 141 16.98 -12.03 10.64
CA GLN A 141 17.75 -11.24 9.66
C GLN A 141 19.26 -11.22 9.94
N GLN A 142 19.68 -11.48 11.20
CA GLN A 142 21.08 -11.44 11.64
C GLN A 142 21.91 -12.61 11.12
N PHE A 143 21.28 -13.75 10.81
CA PHE A 143 21.99 -14.98 10.44
C PHE A 143 21.39 -15.69 9.22
N ILE A 144 20.30 -15.20 8.64
CA ILE A 144 19.75 -15.77 7.41
C ILE A 144 20.68 -15.47 6.22
N HIS A 145 20.97 -16.53 5.47
CA HIS A 145 21.72 -16.51 4.23
C HIS A 145 20.83 -16.99 3.06
N PRO A 146 21.08 -16.54 1.81
CA PRO A 146 20.26 -16.91 0.66
C PRO A 146 20.12 -18.44 0.46
N GLU A 147 21.17 -19.20 0.76
CA GLU A 147 21.16 -20.67 0.68
C GLU A 147 20.21 -21.34 1.67
N ASN A 148 19.79 -20.67 2.75
CA ASN A 148 18.80 -21.22 3.68
C ASN A 148 17.39 -21.26 3.08
N LEU A 149 17.17 -20.51 2.00
CA LEU A 149 15.92 -20.43 1.26
C LEU A 149 16.05 -21.02 -0.15
N ASP A 150 17.11 -21.80 -0.41
CA ASP A 150 17.38 -22.41 -1.73
C ASP A 150 17.60 -21.39 -2.87
N ILE A 151 18.05 -20.17 -2.56
CA ILE A 151 18.35 -19.15 -3.57
C ILE A 151 19.70 -19.47 -4.24
N LYS A 152 19.64 -19.84 -5.53
CA LYS A 152 20.84 -20.15 -6.33
C LYS A 152 21.79 -18.95 -6.45
N PRO A 153 23.12 -19.17 -6.51
CA PRO A 153 24.12 -18.10 -6.67
C PRO A 153 23.86 -17.18 -7.86
N GLU A 154 23.32 -17.70 -8.97
CA GLU A 154 23.01 -16.89 -10.16
C GLU A 154 21.99 -15.77 -9.89
N TYR A 155 21.12 -15.93 -8.89
CA TYR A 155 20.08 -14.98 -8.53
C TYR A 155 20.50 -14.04 -7.39
N GLN A 156 21.74 -14.14 -6.90
CA GLN A 156 22.22 -13.32 -5.80
C GLN A 156 22.73 -11.96 -6.29
N ASN A 157 21.93 -10.91 -6.10
CA ASN A 157 22.31 -9.54 -6.43
C ASN A 157 21.84 -8.56 -5.35
N GLU A 158 22.79 -8.21 -4.49
CA GLU A 158 22.61 -7.34 -3.33
C GLU A 158 22.08 -5.95 -3.67
N THR A 159 22.51 -5.35 -4.78
CA THR A 159 22.07 -3.99 -5.15
C THR A 159 20.59 -3.97 -5.51
N SER A 160 20.13 -4.93 -6.29
CA SER A 160 18.73 -5.05 -6.68
C SER A 160 17.84 -5.49 -5.52
N TRP A 161 18.32 -6.36 -4.63
CA TRP A 161 17.58 -6.70 -3.41
C TRP A 161 17.42 -5.50 -2.48
N LEU A 162 18.47 -4.67 -2.34
CA LEU A 162 18.37 -3.42 -1.58
C LEU A 162 17.33 -2.46 -2.19
N LEU A 163 17.19 -2.41 -3.52
CA LEU A 163 16.14 -1.64 -4.17
C LEU A 163 14.75 -2.20 -3.85
N ALA A 164 14.56 -3.52 -3.89
CA ALA A 164 13.30 -4.17 -3.56
C ALA A 164 12.91 -3.94 -2.08
N GLN A 165 13.87 -4.06 -1.15
CA GLN A 165 13.70 -3.73 0.27
C GLN A 165 13.24 -2.29 0.45
N LYS A 166 13.88 -1.34 -0.23
CA LYS A 166 13.51 0.08 -0.18
C LYS A 166 12.09 0.33 -0.70
N GLU A 167 11.66 -0.34 -1.76
CA GLU A 167 10.26 -0.24 -2.21
C GLU A 167 9.29 -0.77 -1.16
N LEU A 168 9.58 -1.92 -0.54
CA LEU A 168 8.72 -2.51 0.49
C LEU A 168 8.65 -1.64 1.75
N GLN A 169 9.77 -1.06 2.19
CA GLN A 169 9.85 -0.20 3.38
C GLN A 169 9.01 1.08 3.26
N LYS A 170 8.65 1.52 2.06
CA LYS A 170 7.75 2.66 1.85
C LYS A 170 6.30 2.37 2.26
N ILE A 171 5.91 1.11 2.50
CA ILE A 171 4.51 0.72 2.78
C ILE A 171 3.88 1.51 3.94
N ASN A 172 4.68 1.89 4.95
CA ASN A 172 4.21 2.66 6.10
C ASN A 172 4.18 4.18 5.88
N MET A 173 4.71 4.68 4.76
CA MET A 173 4.59 6.09 4.35
C MET A 173 3.22 6.42 3.77
N TYR A 174 2.46 5.40 3.36
CA TYR A 174 1.15 5.56 2.73
C TYR A 174 0.01 5.06 3.62
N LYS A 175 -1.14 5.71 3.51
CA LYS A 175 -2.38 5.33 4.23
C LYS A 175 -3.39 4.60 3.35
N ALA A 176 -3.46 4.94 2.07
CA ALA A 176 -4.40 4.34 1.14
C ALA A 176 -4.01 2.88 0.84
N PRO A 177 -4.96 1.93 0.85
CA PRO A 177 -4.71 0.52 0.54
C PRO A 177 -4.01 0.33 -0.81
N ARG A 178 -4.46 1.02 -1.86
CA ARG A 178 -3.82 0.97 -3.18
C ARG A 178 -2.35 1.41 -3.17
N ASP A 179 -2.03 2.50 -2.48
CA ASP A 179 -0.65 3.01 -2.41
C ASP A 179 0.25 2.02 -1.63
N LYS A 180 -0.27 1.39 -0.58
CA LYS A 180 0.41 0.30 0.14
C LYS A 180 0.65 -0.91 -0.78
N LEU A 181 -0.36 -1.31 -1.56
CA LEU A 181 -0.25 -2.40 -2.54
C LEU A 181 0.77 -2.07 -3.63
N ALA A 182 0.84 -0.82 -4.07
CA ALA A 182 1.82 -0.38 -5.06
C ALA A 182 3.26 -0.58 -4.57
N CYS A 183 3.54 -0.37 -3.28
CA CYS A 183 4.85 -0.67 -2.69
C CYS A 183 5.22 -2.15 -2.81
N ILE A 184 4.27 -3.03 -2.51
CA ILE A 184 4.44 -4.49 -2.64
C ILE A 184 4.67 -4.87 -4.11
N LEU A 185 3.84 -4.36 -5.02
CA LEU A 185 3.97 -4.64 -6.45
C LEU A 185 5.29 -4.11 -7.03
N ASN A 186 5.76 -2.94 -6.59
CA ASN A 186 7.04 -2.40 -7.01
C ASN A 186 8.21 -3.25 -6.50
N CYS A 187 8.17 -3.70 -5.25
CA CYS A 187 9.11 -4.68 -4.71
C CYS A 187 9.14 -5.95 -5.59
N CYS A 188 7.97 -6.54 -5.87
CA CYS A 188 7.85 -7.72 -6.72
C CYS A 188 8.39 -7.50 -8.15
N LYS A 189 8.15 -6.34 -8.76
CA LYS A 189 8.67 -5.98 -10.09
C LYS A 189 10.19 -5.89 -10.09
N VAL A 190 10.79 -5.28 -9.06
CA VAL A 190 12.25 -5.21 -8.92
C VAL A 190 12.85 -6.61 -8.82
N ILE A 191 12.25 -7.48 -8.01
CA ILE A 191 12.67 -8.89 -7.88
C ILE A 191 12.56 -9.61 -9.23
N ASN A 192 11.43 -9.51 -9.92
CA ASN A 192 11.23 -10.16 -11.22
C ASN A 192 12.23 -9.67 -12.28
N ASN A 193 12.50 -8.36 -12.35
CA ASN A 193 13.47 -7.81 -13.28
C ASN A 193 14.89 -8.33 -13.00
N LEU A 194 15.26 -8.49 -11.71
CA LEU A 194 16.51 -9.13 -11.32
C LEU A 194 16.58 -10.58 -11.81
N LEU A 195 15.53 -11.36 -11.57
CA LEU A 195 15.52 -12.78 -11.90
C LEU A 195 15.58 -13.00 -13.41
N MET A 196 14.84 -12.20 -14.17
CA MET A 196 14.86 -12.23 -15.64
C MET A 196 16.26 -11.88 -16.18
N ASN A 197 16.90 -10.85 -15.64
CA ASN A 197 18.25 -10.47 -16.07
C ASN A 197 19.27 -11.59 -15.77
N ALA A 198 19.18 -12.21 -14.60
CA ALA A 198 20.02 -13.34 -14.22
C ALA A 198 19.80 -14.58 -15.12
N SER A 199 18.54 -14.94 -15.41
CA SER A 199 18.24 -16.09 -16.28
C SER A 199 18.69 -15.85 -17.73
N HIS A 200 18.60 -14.61 -18.22
CA HIS A 200 19.16 -14.27 -19.54
C HIS A 200 20.68 -14.44 -19.60
N MET A 201 21.38 -14.26 -18.49
CA MET A 201 22.83 -14.45 -18.41
C MET A 201 23.23 -15.93 -18.26
N SER A 202 22.42 -16.74 -17.57
CA SER A 202 22.68 -18.18 -17.37
C SER A 202 22.15 -19.09 -18.49
N HIS A 203 21.39 -18.55 -19.45
CA HIS A 203 20.67 -19.32 -20.48
C HIS A 203 19.67 -20.34 -19.92
N ASP A 204 19.16 -20.09 -18.71
CA ASP A 204 18.14 -20.92 -18.08
C ASP A 204 16.72 -20.57 -18.54
N ASN A 205 15.77 -21.41 -18.13
CA ASN A 205 14.36 -21.13 -18.27
C ASN A 205 13.98 -19.83 -17.53
N PRO A 206 12.90 -19.14 -17.97
CA PRO A 206 12.38 -17.99 -17.26
C PRO A 206 12.07 -18.34 -15.80
N PRO A 207 12.41 -17.45 -14.85
CA PRO A 207 12.19 -17.68 -13.43
C PRO A 207 10.71 -17.85 -13.10
N GLY A 208 10.40 -18.86 -12.30
CA GLY A 208 9.04 -19.15 -11.83
C GLY A 208 8.83 -18.76 -10.37
N ALA A 209 7.79 -19.34 -9.76
CA ALA A 209 7.50 -19.15 -8.34
C ALA A 209 8.61 -19.74 -7.44
N ASP A 210 9.28 -20.81 -7.90
CA ASP A 210 10.36 -21.48 -7.18
C ASP A 210 11.59 -20.59 -7.04
N GLU A 211 11.86 -19.71 -8.02
CA GLU A 211 12.90 -18.68 -7.92
C GLU A 211 12.39 -17.40 -7.23
N PHE A 212 11.14 -17.01 -7.47
CA PHE A 212 10.60 -15.74 -6.99
C PHE A 212 10.32 -15.72 -5.48
N LEU A 213 9.62 -16.73 -4.97
CA LEU A 213 9.14 -16.72 -3.58
C LEU A 213 10.28 -16.72 -2.56
N PRO A 214 11.35 -17.53 -2.71
CA PRO A 214 12.52 -17.44 -1.85
C PRO A 214 13.14 -16.05 -1.77
N VAL A 215 13.30 -15.38 -2.92
CA VAL A 215 13.88 -14.03 -2.97
C VAL A 215 12.95 -13.02 -2.29
N LEU A 216 11.64 -13.12 -2.48
CA LEU A 216 10.67 -12.26 -1.80
C LEU A 216 10.71 -12.46 -0.27
N ILE A 217 10.81 -13.70 0.20
CA ILE A 217 10.95 -14.01 1.63
C ILE A 217 12.25 -13.39 2.17
N TYR A 218 13.37 -13.59 1.48
CA TYR A 218 14.66 -13.02 1.87
C TYR A 218 14.62 -11.49 1.95
N VAL A 219 14.07 -10.84 0.92
CA VAL A 219 13.88 -9.38 0.85
C VAL A 219 12.95 -8.87 1.95
N THR A 220 11.93 -9.64 2.35
CA THR A 220 11.00 -9.23 3.42
C THR A 220 11.64 -9.33 4.81
N ILE A 221 12.55 -10.30 4.99
CA ILE A 221 13.27 -10.49 6.27
C ILE A 221 14.39 -9.45 6.45
N LYS A 222 15.02 -9.01 5.36
CA LYS A 222 16.12 -8.03 5.37
C LYS A 222 15.64 -6.59 5.38
#